data_AF-A0A5J6TZ16-F1
#
_entry.id   AF-A0A5J6TZ16-F1
#
_cell.length_a   1.000
_cell.length_b   1.000
_cell.length_c   1.000
_cell.angle_alpha   90.00
_cell.angle_beta   90.00
_cell.angle_gamma   90.00
#
_symmetry.space_group_name_H-M   'P 1'
#
loop_
_entity.id
_entity.type
_entity.pdbx_description
1 polymer ?
#
loop_
_entity_poly.entity_id
_entity_poly.type
_entity_poly.pdbx_seq_one_letter_code
_entity_poly.pdbx_strand_id
1 'polypeptide(L)'
;MKYRLYFTDGEDRPRTLAGHKNVLHGPPTRIWPDTSTLYVRLLDGHVAEDAEAGATVVGAGVLHIELGDFARQLATFRTSGPDGAGKLLDFARFFAGELWEVYGPESD
;
A
#
# COMPACT_ATOMS: atom_id res chain seq x y z
N MET A 1 -1.70 -8.75 -1.84
CA MET A 1 -2.44 -8.03 -0.77
C MET A 1 -3.62 -7.28 -1.36
N LYS A 2 -4.76 -7.20 -0.65
CA LYS A 2 -5.99 -6.52 -1.13
C LYS A 2 -6.29 -5.24 -0.36
N TYR A 3 -6.88 -4.25 -1.02
CA TYR A 3 -7.24 -2.95 -0.49
C TYR A 3 -8.66 -2.58 -0.93
N ARG A 4 -9.41 -1.93 -0.04
CA ARG A 4 -10.72 -1.36 -0.35
C ARG A 4 -10.89 -0.01 0.33
N LEU A 5 -11.35 0.97 -0.43
CA LEU A 5 -11.67 2.31 0.07
C LEU A 5 -13.04 2.73 -0.45
N TYR A 6 -13.93 3.08 0.46
CA TYR A 6 -15.17 3.78 0.15
C TYR A 6 -14.92 5.28 0.17
N PHE A 7 -15.33 5.95 -0.89
CA PHE A 7 -15.19 7.40 -1.00
C PHE A 7 -16.36 7.99 -1.79
N THR A 8 -16.38 9.31 -1.85
CA THR A 8 -17.31 10.08 -2.65
C THR A 8 -16.50 10.85 -3.69
N ASP A 9 -16.91 10.82 -4.95
CA ASP A 9 -16.20 11.55 -6.02
C ASP A 9 -16.56 13.04 -6.04
N GLY A 10 -15.98 13.79 -6.99
CA GLY A 10 -16.23 15.23 -7.13
C GLY A 10 -17.65 15.62 -7.54
N GLU A 11 -18.53 14.65 -7.83
CA GLU A 11 -19.94 14.84 -8.14
C GLU A 11 -20.85 14.27 -7.04
N ASP A 12 -20.32 14.07 -5.84
CA ASP A 12 -21.03 13.50 -4.68
C ASP A 12 -21.53 12.05 -4.87
N ARG A 13 -20.99 11.31 -5.83
CA ARG A 13 -21.42 9.92 -6.08
C ARG A 13 -20.61 8.95 -5.23
N PRO A 14 -21.25 7.92 -4.64
CA PRO A 14 -20.52 6.89 -3.90
C PRO A 14 -19.66 6.08 -4.86
N ARG A 15 -18.39 5.85 -4.49
CA ARG A 15 -17.43 5.06 -5.26
C ARG A 15 -16.66 4.12 -4.36
N THR A 16 -16.22 3.01 -4.95
CA THR A 16 -15.29 2.09 -4.28
C THR A 16 -14.02 1.97 -5.09
N LEU A 17 -12.88 2.21 -4.45
CA LEU A 17 -11.59 1.82 -4.99
C LEU A 17 -11.26 0.42 -4.46
N ALA A 18 -11.23 -0.55 -5.36
CA ALA A 18 -10.76 -1.91 -5.08
C ALA A 18 -9.36 -2.07 -5.65
N GLY A 19 -8.39 -2.35 -4.78
CA GLY A 19 -6.97 -2.39 -5.15
C GLY A 19 -6.30 -3.70 -4.76
N HIS A 20 -5.26 -4.08 -5.48
CA HIS A 20 -4.38 -5.16 -5.05
C HIS A 20 -2.91 -4.87 -5.39
N LYS A 21 -2.04 -5.29 -4.48
CA LYS A 21 -0.58 -5.35 -4.69
C LYS A 21 -0.18 -6.80 -4.91
N ASN A 22 0.66 -7.02 -5.91
CA ASN A 22 1.32 -8.29 -6.11
C ASN A 22 2.63 -8.27 -5.31
N VAL A 23 2.61 -8.89 -4.15
CA VAL A 23 3.79 -9.05 -3.30
C VAL A 23 4.21 -10.51 -3.44
N LEU A 24 5.33 -10.72 -4.10
CA LEU A 24 5.88 -12.05 -4.38
C LEU A 24 7.28 -12.14 -3.78
N HIS A 25 7.67 -13.32 -3.30
CA HIS A 25 9.06 -13.57 -2.97
C HIS A 25 9.94 -13.41 -4.22
N GLY A 26 11.12 -12.84 -4.06
CA GLY A 26 12.03 -12.56 -5.15
C GLY A 26 13.21 -11.69 -4.73
N PRO A 27 14.13 -11.39 -5.66
CA PRO A 27 15.35 -10.67 -5.33
C PRO A 27 15.07 -9.27 -4.76
N PRO A 28 16.02 -8.67 -4.02
CA PRO A 28 15.85 -7.34 -3.40
C PRO A 28 15.43 -6.24 -4.38
N THR A 29 15.74 -6.38 -5.67
CA THR A 29 15.31 -5.46 -6.73
C THR A 29 13.79 -5.40 -6.92
N ARG A 30 13.03 -6.38 -6.41
CA ARG A 30 11.56 -6.41 -6.47
C ARG A 30 10.88 -5.71 -5.29
N ILE A 31 11.60 -5.44 -4.19
CA ILE A 31 11.07 -4.76 -3.00
C ILE A 31 10.27 -3.53 -3.40
N TRP A 32 10.90 -2.69 -4.21
CA TRP A 32 10.33 -1.40 -4.56
C TRP A 32 9.09 -1.52 -5.45
N PRO A 33 9.16 -2.09 -6.68
CA PRO A 33 8.00 -2.19 -7.56
C PRO A 33 6.81 -2.94 -6.94
N ASP A 34 7.05 -3.99 -6.16
CA ASP A 34 5.98 -4.80 -5.55
C ASP A 34 5.27 -4.07 -4.41
N THR A 35 5.99 -3.23 -3.65
CA THR A 35 5.40 -2.43 -2.57
C THR A 35 4.89 -1.08 -3.03
N SER A 36 5.37 -0.55 -4.16
CA SER A 36 4.97 0.74 -4.71
C SER A 36 3.78 0.71 -5.66
N THR A 37 3.46 -0.46 -6.22
CA THR A 37 2.50 -0.58 -7.32
C THR A 37 1.16 -1.13 -6.83
N LEU A 38 0.10 -0.35 -6.95
CA LEU A 38 -1.26 -0.74 -6.63
C LEU A 38 -2.11 -0.75 -7.91
N TYR A 39 -2.56 -1.93 -8.33
CA TYR A 39 -3.52 -2.08 -9.41
C TYR A 39 -4.91 -1.79 -8.86
N VAL A 40 -5.65 -0.88 -9.48
CA VAL A 40 -6.95 -0.43 -8.95
C VAL A 40 -8.06 -0.53 -9.99
N ARG A 41 -9.27 -0.78 -9.49
CA ARG A 41 -10.55 -0.57 -10.17
C ARG A 41 -11.38 0.39 -9.34
N LEU A 42 -12.05 1.32 -10.03
CA LEU A 42 -13.08 2.16 -9.46
C LEU A 42 -14.43 1.55 -9.80
N LEU A 43 -15.23 1.28 -8.77
CA LEU A 43 -16.55 0.66 -8.88
C LEU A 43 -17.62 1.72 -8.61
N ASP A 44 -18.74 1.62 -9.32
CA ASP A 44 -19.92 2.43 -9.08
C ASP A 44 -20.61 2.00 -7.76
N GLY A 45 -20.79 2.95 -6.84
CA GLY A 45 -21.35 2.69 -5.52
C GLY A 45 -20.34 2.25 -4.46
N HIS A 46 -20.85 2.07 -3.23
CA HIS A 46 -20.12 1.40 -2.14
C HIS A 46 -20.36 -0.11 -2.24
N VAL A 47 -19.38 -0.82 -2.76
CA VAL A 47 -19.46 -2.22 -3.14
C VAL A 47 -18.62 -3.03 -2.16
N ALA A 48 -19.24 -3.98 -1.47
CA ALA A 48 -18.54 -4.92 -0.59
C ALA A 48 -17.70 -5.93 -1.40
N GLU A 49 -16.76 -6.61 -0.74
CA GLU A 49 -15.84 -7.55 -1.41
C GLU A 49 -16.56 -8.72 -2.10
N ASP A 50 -17.59 -9.26 -1.47
CA ASP A 50 -18.42 -10.35 -1.99
C ASP A 50 -19.27 -9.96 -3.21
N ALA A 51 -19.64 -8.68 -3.31
CA ALA A 51 -20.42 -8.13 -4.42
C ALA A 51 -19.55 -7.64 -5.61
N GLU A 52 -18.22 -7.63 -5.48
CA GLU A 52 -17.32 -7.03 -6.47
C GLU A 52 -17.42 -7.69 -7.86
N ALA A 53 -17.69 -9.00 -7.92
CA ALA A 53 -17.75 -9.74 -9.18
C ALA A 53 -18.85 -9.25 -10.14
N GLY A 54 -19.94 -8.68 -9.60
CA GLY A 54 -21.06 -8.14 -10.37
C GLY A 54 -21.06 -6.62 -10.49
N ALA A 55 -20.04 -5.94 -9.95
CA ALA A 55 -20.02 -4.49 -9.86
C ALA A 55 -19.64 -3.80 -11.17
N THR A 56 -20.25 -2.65 -11.42
CA THR A 56 -19.94 -1.82 -12.58
C THR A 56 -18.59 -1.12 -12.37
N VAL A 57 -17.63 -1.39 -13.26
CA VAL A 57 -16.33 -0.72 -13.26
C VAL A 57 -16.43 0.59 -14.03
N VAL A 58 -16.18 1.72 -13.36
CA VAL A 58 -16.20 3.07 -13.95
C VAL A 58 -14.81 3.59 -14.31
N GLY A 59 -13.76 2.89 -13.88
CA GLY A 59 -12.38 3.19 -14.24
C GLY A 59 -11.41 2.13 -13.71
N ALA A 60 -10.22 2.07 -14.30
CA ALA A 60 -9.13 1.22 -13.84
C ALA A 60 -7.79 1.91 -14.08
N GLY A 61 -6.79 1.58 -13.27
CA GLY A 61 -5.48 2.20 -13.39
C GLY A 61 -4.45 1.55 -12.48
N VAL A 62 -3.27 2.14 -12.46
CA VAL A 62 -2.15 1.72 -11.61
C VAL A 62 -1.63 2.93 -10.86
N LEU A 63 -1.65 2.86 -9.54
CA LEU A 63 -1.04 3.86 -8.67
C LEU A 63 0.38 3.39 -8.37
N HIS A 64 1.35 4.27 -8.64
CA HIS A 64 2.74 4.06 -8.27
C HIS A 64 3.12 5.08 -7.21
N ILE A 65 3.72 4.61 -6.12
CA ILE A 65 4.34 5.46 -5.10
C ILE A 65 5.84 5.45 -5.34
N GLU A 66 6.46 6.60 -5.54
CA GLU A 66 7.92 6.64 -5.72
C GLU A 66 8.66 6.50 -4.38
N LEU A 67 9.92 6.04 -4.42
CA LEU A 67 10.74 5.88 -3.22
C LEU A 67 10.89 7.20 -2.45
N GLY A 68 10.94 8.31 -3.17
CA GLY A 68 10.93 9.65 -2.59
C GLY A 68 9.64 9.97 -1.83
N ASP A 69 8.49 9.52 -2.30
CA ASP A 69 7.19 9.75 -1.63
C ASP A 69 7.07 8.93 -0.36
N PHE A 70 7.58 7.70 -0.37
CA PHE A 70 7.64 6.88 0.83
C PHE A 70 8.61 7.46 1.87
N ALA A 71 9.80 7.90 1.45
CA ALA A 71 10.73 8.60 2.35
C ALA A 71 10.11 9.86 2.96
N ARG A 72 9.38 10.63 2.14
CA ARG A 72 8.61 11.80 2.59
C ARG A 72 7.54 11.41 3.62
N GLN A 73 6.83 10.31 3.39
CA GLN A 73 5.84 9.78 4.32
C GLN A 73 6.45 9.37 5.66
N LEU A 74 7.61 8.68 5.65
CA LEU A 74 8.33 8.34 6.88
C LEU A 74 8.72 9.59 7.68
N ALA A 75 9.11 10.68 7.01
CA ALA A 75 9.43 11.96 7.66
C ALA A 75 8.22 12.64 8.33
N THR A 76 6.99 12.22 8.00
CA THR A 76 5.77 12.71 8.67
C THR A 76 5.46 11.99 9.97
N PHE A 77 6.19 10.92 10.31
CA PHE A 77 5.92 10.17 11.53
C PHE A 77 6.12 11.05 12.76
N ARG A 78 5.20 10.90 13.71
CA ARG A 78 5.22 11.60 14.99
C ARG A 78 5.11 10.54 16.09
N THR A 79 5.97 10.66 17.09
CA THR A 79 5.98 9.75 18.24
C THR A 79 5.37 10.45 19.45
N SER A 80 4.60 9.70 20.24
CA SER A 80 4.13 10.14 21.55
C SER A 80 4.82 9.33 22.64
N GLY A 81 5.19 10.00 23.75
CA GLY A 81 5.90 9.37 24.88
C GLY A 81 7.40 9.71 24.94
N PRO A 82 8.10 9.19 25.97
CA PRO A 82 9.53 9.44 26.17
C PRO A 82 10.36 8.80 25.04
N ASP A 83 11.49 9.43 24.72
CA ASP A 83 12.45 8.94 23.73
C ASP A 83 11.87 8.71 22.33
N GLY A 84 11.17 9.72 21.80
CA GLY A 84 10.56 9.65 20.47
C GLY A 84 11.54 9.32 19.34
N ALA A 85 12.76 9.86 19.38
CA ALA A 85 13.79 9.58 18.38
C ALA A 85 14.23 8.11 18.42
N GLY A 86 14.45 7.54 19.61
CA GLY A 86 14.76 6.11 19.78
C GLY A 86 13.63 5.22 19.26
N LYS A 87 12.37 5.57 19.54
CA LYS A 87 11.22 4.79 19.05
C LYS A 87 11.04 4.84 17.54
N LEU A 88 11.33 5.97 16.91
CA LEU A 88 11.34 6.07 15.46
C LEU A 88 12.45 5.19 14.84
N LEU A 89 13.63 5.14 15.48
CA LEU A 89 14.73 4.29 15.03
C LEU A 89 14.43 2.79 15.21
N ASP A 90 13.81 2.41 16.34
CA ASP A 90 13.35 1.03 16.58
C ASP A 90 12.37 0.60 15.50
N PHE A 91 11.38 1.45 15.17
CA PHE A 91 10.45 1.21 14.08
C PHE A 91 11.16 1.07 12.73
N ALA A 92 12.11 1.95 12.42
CA ALA A 92 12.85 1.90 11.15
C ALA A 92 13.64 0.59 10.99
N ARG A 93 14.27 0.10 12.08
CA ARG A 93 14.97 -1.19 12.09
C ARG A 93 14.02 -2.36 11.90
N PHE A 94 12.90 -2.37 12.62
CA PHE A 94 11.87 -3.38 12.46
C PHE A 94 11.37 -3.44 11.01
N PHE A 95 10.99 -2.28 10.45
CA PHE A 95 10.51 -2.17 9.08
C PHE A 95 11.54 -2.67 8.06
N ALA A 96 12.82 -2.28 8.21
CA ALA A 96 13.89 -2.78 7.34
C ALA A 96 14.12 -4.30 7.48
N GLY A 97 13.94 -4.85 8.69
CA GLY A 97 14.01 -6.28 8.96
C GLY A 97 12.94 -7.08 8.23
N GLU A 98 11.68 -6.65 8.30
CA GLU A 98 10.56 -7.28 7.59
C GLU A 98 10.77 -7.25 6.06
N LEU A 99 11.30 -6.13 5.53
CA LEU A 99 11.68 -6.06 4.12
C LEU A 99 12.77 -7.08 3.76
N TRP A 100 13.75 -7.28 4.64
CA TRP A 100 14.80 -8.27 4.44
C TRP A 100 14.27 -9.72 4.54
N GLU A 101 13.27 -10.00 5.37
CA GLU A 101 12.66 -11.33 5.44
C GLU A 101 11.93 -11.72 4.15
N VAL A 102 11.20 -10.79 3.55
CA VAL A 102 10.40 -11.07 2.34
C VAL A 102 11.24 -11.11 1.06
N TYR A 103 12.27 -10.26 0.99
CA TYR A 103 13.03 -10.00 -0.24
C TYR A 103 14.55 -10.19 -0.10
N GLY A 104 15.02 -10.60 1.07
CA GLY A 104 16.41 -10.98 1.26
C GLY A 104 16.78 -12.12 0.32
N PRO A 105 18.08 -12.27 -0.01
CA PRO A 105 18.53 -13.42 -0.78
C PRO A 105 18.12 -14.70 -0.04
N GLU A 106 17.63 -15.70 -0.77
CA GLU A 106 17.46 -17.05 -0.22
C GLU A 106 18.81 -17.47 0.35
N SER A 107 18.82 -17.78 1.64
CA SER A 107 20.00 -18.35 2.29
C SER A 107 20.02 -19.82 1.92
N ASP A 108 21.03 -20.23 1.15
CA ASP A 108 21.35 -21.65 0.93
C ASP A 108 21.55 -22.39 2.27
#